data_AF-A0A7K0G0Y9-F1
#
_entry.id   AF-A0A7K0G0Y9-F1
#
_cell.length_a   1.000
_cell.length_b   1.000
_cell.length_c   1.000
_cell.angle_alpha   90.00
_cell.angle_beta   90.00
_cell.angle_gamma   90.00
#
_symmetry.space_group_name_H-M   'P 1'
#
loop_
_entity.id
_entity.type
_entity.pdbx_description
1 polymer ?
#
loop_
_entity_poly.entity_id
_entity_poly.type
_entity_poly.pdbx_seq_one_letter_code
_entity_poly.pdbx_strand_id
1 'polypeptide(L)'
;MKSKNSETIFAFKMVWIIISLLMIIIILSSKFLNPEYLKLIPQCSAKASHDTCCFCGMSRAFIQIGLLNFRDALVLNRGSIILFVSMLLNGLFFIAFSTFKLINHFKPKNS
;
A
#
# COMPACT_ATOMS: atom_id res chain seq x y z
N MET A 1 -18.53 -24.07 24.08
CA MET A 1 -18.84 -23.57 22.72
C MET A 1 -18.35 -22.12 22.67
N LYS A 2 -17.23 -21.86 21.98
CA LYS A 2 -16.45 -20.61 22.06
C LYS A 2 -17.33 -19.44 21.64
N SER A 3 -17.65 -18.51 22.56
CA SER A 3 -18.29 -17.24 22.19
C SER A 3 -17.35 -16.57 21.18
N LYS A 4 -17.81 -16.47 19.94
CA LYS A 4 -17.06 -15.84 18.87
C LYS A 4 -17.02 -14.36 19.22
N ASN A 5 -15.87 -13.86 19.69
CA ASN A 5 -15.67 -12.45 20.07
C ASN A 5 -15.93 -11.55 18.85
N SER A 6 -17.19 -11.19 18.66
CA SER A 6 -17.70 -10.36 17.56
C SER A 6 -17.01 -9.01 17.51
N GLU A 7 -16.67 -8.47 18.68
CA GLU A 7 -15.94 -7.21 18.86
C GLU A 7 -14.53 -7.26 18.27
N THR A 8 -13.78 -8.34 18.51
CA THR A 8 -12.42 -8.50 17.94
C THR A 8 -12.46 -8.59 16.43
N ILE A 9 -13.44 -9.31 15.88
CA ILE A 9 -13.63 -9.43 14.43
C ILE A 9 -14.00 -8.07 13.82
N PHE A 10 -14.83 -7.30 14.51
CA PHE A 10 -15.19 -5.95 14.08
C PHE A 10 -13.98 -5.01 14.08
N ALA A 11 -13.22 -4.98 15.17
CA ALA A 11 -12.01 -4.16 15.29
C ALA A 11 -10.98 -4.51 14.21
N PHE A 12 -10.72 -5.81 13.99
CA PHE A 12 -9.81 -6.26 12.94
C PHE A 12 -10.24 -5.79 11.55
N LYS A 13 -11.55 -5.89 11.24
CA LYS A 13 -12.09 -5.40 9.96
C LYS A 13 -11.89 -3.89 9.80
N MET A 14 -12.18 -3.11 10.84
CA MET A 14 -12.00 -1.65 10.78
C MET A 14 -10.54 -1.27 10.54
N VAL A 15 -9.61 -1.90 11.26
CA VAL A 15 -8.17 -1.70 11.07
C VAL A 15 -7.76 -2.07 9.65
N TRP A 16 -8.21 -3.22 9.14
CA TRP A 16 -7.90 -3.64 7.78
C TRP A 16 -8.41 -2.67 6.71
N ILE A 17 -9.62 -2.11 6.88
CA ILE A 17 -10.16 -1.09 5.98
C ILE A 17 -9.28 0.18 5.99
N ILE A 18 -8.94 0.69 7.18
CA ILE A 18 -8.11 1.90 7.31
C ILE A 18 -6.74 1.70 6.65
N ILE A 19 -6.08 0.58 6.94
CA ILE A 19 -4.78 0.25 6.36
C ILE A 19 -4.87 0.11 4.84
N SER A 20 -5.93 -0.54 4.33
CA SER A 20 -6.12 -0.72 2.88
C SER A 20 -6.32 0.61 2.15
N LEU A 21 -7.09 1.53 2.74
CA LEU A 21 -7.27 2.88 2.20
C LEU A 21 -5.94 3.66 2.16
N LEU A 22 -5.15 3.60 3.24
CA LEU A 22 -3.83 4.22 3.27
C LEU A 22 -2.88 3.63 2.22
N MET A 23 -2.88 2.31 2.04
CA MET A 23 -2.08 1.64 1.01
C MET A 23 -2.47 2.08 -0.41
N ILE A 24 -3.77 2.21 -0.68
CA ILE A 24 -4.25 2.71 -1.98
C ILE A 24 -3.77 4.14 -2.20
N ILE A 25 -3.86 5.03 -1.20
CA ILE A 25 -3.35 6.41 -1.31
C ILE A 25 -1.85 6.40 -1.65
N ILE A 26 -1.06 5.56 -0.98
CA ILE A 26 0.38 5.42 -1.25
C ILE A 26 0.62 4.97 -2.71
N ILE A 27 -0.08 3.95 -3.19
CA ILE A 27 0.04 3.46 -4.58
C ILE A 27 -0.36 4.54 -5.58
N LEU A 28 -1.46 5.26 -5.35
CA LEU A 28 -1.87 6.35 -6.24
C LEU A 28 -0.82 7.45 -6.24
N SER A 29 -0.31 7.84 -5.07
CA SER A 29 0.73 8.86 -4.96
C SER A 29 1.98 8.50 -5.76
N SER A 30 2.32 7.21 -5.88
CA SER A 30 3.50 6.79 -6.64
C SER A 30 3.38 7.05 -8.15
N LYS A 31 2.15 7.19 -8.66
CA LYS A 31 1.88 7.54 -10.06
C LYS A 31 1.69 9.04 -10.27
N PHE A 32 1.05 9.71 -9.32
CA PHE A 32 0.64 11.13 -9.47
C PHE A 32 1.66 12.15 -8.94
N LEU A 33 2.61 11.74 -8.08
CA LEU A 33 3.66 12.63 -7.60
C LEU A 33 4.72 12.86 -8.67
N ASN A 34 5.02 14.12 -8.96
CA ASN A 34 6.15 14.48 -9.82
C ASN A 34 7.47 14.13 -9.09
N PRO A 35 8.39 13.37 -9.72
CA PRO A 35 9.68 13.01 -9.14
C PRO A 35 10.56 14.21 -8.77
N GLU A 36 10.32 15.40 -9.34
CA GLU A 36 11.05 16.60 -8.99
C GLU A 36 10.87 17.03 -7.54
N TYR A 37 9.69 16.79 -6.94
CA TYR A 37 9.45 17.10 -5.53
C TYR A 37 10.37 16.30 -4.59
N LEU A 38 10.80 15.11 -5.02
CA LEU A 38 11.73 14.28 -4.24
C LEU A 38 13.17 14.78 -4.28
N LYS A 39 13.53 15.70 -5.20
CA LYS A 39 14.88 16.29 -5.24
C LYS A 39 15.12 17.24 -4.07
N LEU A 40 14.04 17.83 -3.53
CA LEU A 40 14.08 18.74 -2.37
C LEU A 40 14.34 18.00 -1.05
N ILE A 41 14.06 16.70 -1.00
CA ILE A 41 14.25 15.90 0.22
C ILE A 41 15.69 15.38 0.22
N PRO A 42 16.51 15.63 1.25
CA PRO A 42 17.89 15.12 1.28
C PRO A 42 17.93 13.58 1.27
N GLN A 43 19.06 13.03 0.85
CA GLN A 43 19.31 11.59 1.06
C GLN A 43 19.49 11.32 2.55
N CYS A 44 19.00 10.17 3.02
CA CYS A 44 19.15 9.78 4.43
C CYS A 44 20.64 9.53 4.74
N SER A 45 21.11 10.04 5.89
CA SER A 45 22.50 9.92 6.35
C SER A 45 22.98 8.47 6.41
N ALA A 46 22.16 7.55 6.90
CA ALA A 46 22.51 6.12 6.95
C ALA A 46 22.83 5.57 5.55
N LYS A 47 22.09 5.99 4.51
CA LYS A 47 22.38 5.57 3.14
C LYS A 47 23.65 6.23 2.60
N ALA A 48 23.96 7.46 3.02
CA ALA A 48 25.19 8.16 2.64
C ALA A 48 26.43 7.54 3.29
N SER A 49 26.31 7.02 4.52
CA SER A 49 27.37 6.34 5.26
C SER A 49 27.51 4.84 4.92
N HIS A 50 26.77 4.33 3.92
CA HIS A 50 26.69 2.90 3.58
C HIS A 50 26.17 1.98 4.71
N ASP A 51 25.49 2.54 5.71
CA ASP A 51 24.85 1.78 6.78
C ASP A 51 23.55 1.11 6.30
N THR A 52 23.14 0.06 7.03
CA THR A 52 21.90 -0.65 6.74
C THR A 52 20.69 0.22 7.07
N CYS A 53 19.87 0.53 6.05
CA CYS A 53 18.61 1.24 6.24
C CYS A 53 17.48 0.58 5.45
N CYS A 54 16.58 -0.10 6.14
CA CYS A 54 15.52 -0.90 5.52
C CYS A 54 14.54 -0.08 4.67
N PHE A 55 14.24 1.15 5.07
CA PHE A 55 13.24 1.99 4.40
C PHE A 55 13.84 3.17 3.61
N CYS A 56 15.17 3.31 3.61
CA CYS A 56 15.81 4.39 2.86
C CYS A 56 15.54 4.24 1.37
N GLY A 57 15.12 5.33 0.74
CA GLY A 57 14.82 5.35 -0.69
C GLY A 57 13.49 4.71 -1.08
N MET A 58 12.67 4.23 -0.14
CA MET A 58 11.39 3.56 -0.46
C MET A 58 10.41 4.45 -1.23
N SER A 59 10.19 5.69 -0.79
CA SER A 59 9.28 6.60 -1.50
C SER A 59 9.76 6.89 -2.93
N ARG A 60 11.08 7.02 -3.12
CA ARG A 60 11.68 7.18 -4.45
C ARG A 60 11.53 5.91 -5.28
N ALA A 61 11.72 4.75 -4.68
CA ALA A 61 11.56 3.46 -5.34
C ALA A 61 10.10 3.26 -5.79
N PHE A 62 9.12 3.62 -4.96
CA PHE A 62 7.70 3.56 -5.30
C PHE A 62 7.38 4.46 -6.50
N ILE A 63 7.91 5.67 -6.54
CA ILE A 63 7.73 6.57 -7.68
C ILE A 63 8.36 5.98 -8.96
N GLN A 64 9.55 5.37 -8.86
CA GLN A 64 10.14 4.65 -10.00
C GLN A 64 9.27 3.46 -10.45
N ILE A 65 8.65 2.72 -9.52
CA ILE A 65 7.67 1.67 -9.85
C ILE A 65 6.46 2.26 -10.59
N GLY A 66 5.94 3.41 -10.17
CA GLY A 66 4.85 4.12 -10.85
C GLY A 66 5.20 4.60 -12.27
N LEU A 67 6.49 4.85 -12.51
CA LEU A 67 7.08 5.16 -13.83
C LEU A 67 7.48 3.90 -14.62
N LEU A 68 7.17 2.70 -14.12
CA LEU A 68 7.54 1.40 -14.72
C LEU A 68 9.06 1.15 -14.79
N ASN A 69 9.85 1.87 -14.00
CA ASN A 69 11.29 1.72 -13.92
C ASN A 69 11.72 0.85 -12.73
N PHE A 70 11.54 -0.46 -12.89
CA PHE A 70 11.81 -1.44 -11.83
C PHE A 70 13.29 -1.58 -11.49
N ARG A 71 14.19 -1.36 -12.46
CA ARG A 71 15.64 -1.44 -12.25
C ARG A 71 16.10 -0.39 -11.24
N ASP A 72 15.70 0.86 -11.45
CA ASP A 72 16.08 1.94 -10.54
C ASP A 72 15.37 1.82 -9.20
N ALA A 73 14.14 1.29 -9.17
CA ALA A 73 13.45 0.97 -7.92
C ALA A 73 14.24 -0.02 -7.05
N LEU A 74 14.80 -1.07 -7.65
CA LEU A 74 15.62 -2.07 -6.94
C LEU A 74 16.95 -1.51 -6.44
N VAL A 75 17.59 -0.62 -7.22
CA VAL A 75 18.80 0.10 -6.80
C VAL A 75 18.50 1.03 -5.62
N LEU A 76 17.32 1.65 -5.62
CA LEU A 76 16.89 2.52 -4.54
C LEU A 76 16.57 1.74 -3.27
N ASN A 77 15.81 0.66 -3.39
CA ASN A 77 15.48 -0.26 -2.30
C ASN A 77 15.04 -1.64 -2.84
N ARG A 78 15.76 -2.71 -2.50
CA ARG A 78 15.48 -4.07 -2.99
C ARG A 78 14.11 -4.62 -2.52
N GLY A 79 13.65 -4.21 -1.34
CA GLY A 79 12.35 -4.63 -0.79
C GLY A 79 11.14 -3.88 -1.36
N SER A 80 11.38 -2.82 -2.15
CA SER A 80 10.31 -1.95 -2.66
C SER A 80 9.30 -2.69 -3.52
N ILE A 81 9.76 -3.55 -4.44
CA ILE A 81 8.87 -4.29 -5.34
C ILE A 81 7.96 -5.23 -4.56
N ILE A 82 8.52 -6.01 -3.63
CA ILE A 82 7.75 -6.96 -2.82
C ILE A 82 6.69 -6.23 -2.00
N LEU A 83 7.06 -5.11 -1.37
CA LEU A 83 6.13 -4.33 -0.57
C LEU A 83 5.04 -3.70 -1.45
N PHE A 84 5.41 -3.13 -2.60
CA PHE A 84 4.46 -2.53 -3.54
C PHE A 84 3.44 -3.56 -4.04
N VAL A 85 3.91 -4.74 -4.45
CA VAL A 85 3.04 -5.86 -4.88
C VAL A 85 2.11 -6.30 -3.75
N SER A 86 2.62 -6.41 -2.52
CA SER A 86 1.80 -6.78 -1.36
C SER A 86 0.71 -5.75 -1.09
N MET A 87 1.03 -4.45 -1.17
CA MET A 87 0.05 -3.37 -1.03
C MET A 87 -0.99 -3.39 -2.17
N LEU A 88 -0.54 -3.65 -3.40
CA LEU A 88 -1.41 -3.72 -4.58
C LEU A 88 -2.41 -4.86 -4.44
N LEU A 89 -1.95 -6.07 -4.08
CA LEU A 89 -2.81 -7.23 -3.83
C LEU A 89 -3.80 -6.94 -2.69
N ASN A 90 -3.34 -6.36 -1.58
CA ASN A 90 -4.23 -5.98 -0.47
C ASN A 90 -5.31 -4.98 -0.93
N GLY A 91 -4.93 -3.97 -1.73
CA GLY A 91 -5.88 -3.02 -2.31
C GLY A 91 -6.91 -3.68 -3.22
N LEU A 92 -6.48 -4.61 -4.09
CA LEU A 92 -7.37 -5.37 -4.95
C LEU A 92 -8.36 -6.23 -4.14
N PHE A 93 -7.91 -6.90 -3.08
CA PHE A 93 -8.78 -7.65 -2.19
C PHE A 93 -9.78 -6.76 -1.46
N PHE A 94 -9.34 -5.59 -0.99
CA PHE A 94 -10.22 -4.61 -0.35
C PHE A 94 -11.31 -4.11 -1.31
N ILE A 95 -10.96 -3.77 -2.55
CA ILE A 95 -11.91 -3.33 -3.57
C ILE A 95 -12.90 -4.45 -3.90
N ALA A 96 -12.40 -5.67 -4.17
CA ALA A 96 -13.25 -6.82 -4.48
C ALA A 96 -14.23 -7.14 -3.34
N PHE A 97 -13.75 -7.14 -2.09
CA PHE A 97 -14.58 -7.34 -0.90
C PHE A 97 -15.65 -6.25 -0.76
N SER A 98 -15.27 -4.99 -0.95
CA SER A 98 -16.17 -3.85 -0.82
C SER A 98 -17.24 -3.84 -1.91
N THR A 99 -16.87 -4.12 -3.16
CA THR A 99 -17.80 -4.24 -4.29
C THR A 99 -18.77 -5.41 -4.09
N PHE A 100 -18.28 -6.57 -3.68
CA PHE A 100 -19.15 -7.72 -3.38
C PHE A 100 -20.16 -7.40 -2.27
N LYS A 101 -19.70 -6.73 -1.20
CA LYS A 101 -20.58 -6.31 -0.10
C LYS A 101 -21.62 -5.29 -0.56
N LEU A 102 -21.22 -4.34 -1.41
CA LEU A 102 -22.10 -3.31 -1.96
C LEU A 102 -23.17 -3.93 -2.86
N ILE A 103 -22.78 -4.81 -3.80
CA ILE A 103 -23.71 -5.51 -4.70
C ILE A 103 -24.73 -6.32 -3.90
N ASN A 104 -24.31 -7.06 -2.87
CA ASN A 104 -25.23 -7.83 -2.04
C ASN A 104 -26.17 -6.97 -1.20
N HIS A 105 -25.73 -5.77 -0.80
CA HIS A 105 -26.61 -4.82 -0.10
C HIS A 105 -27.72 -4.28 -1.02
N PHE A 106 -27.42 -4.07 -2.30
CA PHE A 106 -28.38 -3.58 -3.30
C PHE A 106 -29.16 -4.68 -4.03
N LYS A 107 -28.89 -5.96 -3.75
CA LYS A 107 -29.65 -7.05 -4.35
C LYS A 107 -31.10 -6.97 -3.85
N PRO A 108 -32.09 -6.73 -4.74
CA PRO A 108 -33.48 -6.65 -4.31
C PRO A 108 -33.88 -7.99 -3.67
N LYS A 109 -34.50 -7.93 -2.49
CA LYS A 109 -35.21 -9.09 -1.96
C LYS A 109 -36.40 -9.32 -2.89
N ASN A 110 -36.30 -10.30 -3.79
CA ASN A 110 -37.47 -10.80 -4.49
C ASN A 110 -38.46 -11.28 -3.42
N SER A 111 -39.66 -10.68 -3.44
CA SER A 111 -40.77 -10.93 -2.52
C SER A 111 -41.33 -12.33 -2.67
#